data_AF-A0A348DFM6-F1
#
_entry.id   AF-A0A348DFM6-F1
#
_cell.length_a   1.000
_cell.length_b   1.000
_cell.length_c   1.000
_cell.angle_alpha   90.00
_cell.angle_beta   90.00
_cell.angle_gamma   90.00
#
_symmetry.space_group_name_H-M   'P 1'
#
loop_
_entity.id
_entity.type
_entity.pdbx_description
1 polymer ?
#
loop_
_entity_poly.entity_id
_entity_poly.type
_entity_poly.pdbx_seq_one_letter_code
_entity_poly.pdbx_strand_id
1 'polypeptide(L)'
;MKLTEFMQSDFYLNYLDDLDKEMPVKIDRVSIVHDVILKIELDSLNYASLTLDDIKWLIENHRFKTIRYILKKQETYTEPDGGKDNIINLAPQVNFPVGHLIECYLLSRRPGDLLEYVTKIQIPGPKKYVKEIEKIFSEIKPS
;
A
#
# COMPACT_ATOMS: atom_id res chain seq x y z
N MET A 1 -9.69 7.21 15.58
CA MET A 1 -8.73 7.99 14.76
C MET A 1 -9.26 8.07 13.35
N LYS A 2 -9.28 9.25 12.72
CA LYS A 2 -9.63 9.40 11.31
C LYS A 2 -8.42 9.08 10.42
N LEU A 3 -8.66 8.72 9.16
CA LEU A 3 -7.57 8.44 8.21
C LEU A 3 -6.66 9.66 7.99
N THR A 4 -7.22 10.87 7.91
CA THR A 4 -6.45 12.11 7.79
C THR A 4 -5.56 12.36 8.99
N GLU A 5 -6.07 12.15 10.20
CA GLU A 5 -5.29 12.25 11.46
C GLU A 5 -4.17 11.21 11.50
N PHE A 6 -4.45 9.98 11.06
CA PHE A 6 -3.44 8.93 10.97
C PHE A 6 -2.31 9.31 10.01
N MET A 7 -2.65 9.77 8.80
CA MET A 7 -1.65 10.16 7.79
C MET A 7 -0.83 11.40 8.17
N GLN A 8 -1.35 12.24 9.07
CA GLN A 8 -0.65 13.41 9.61
C GLN A 8 0.10 13.11 10.92
N SER A 9 -0.05 11.91 11.48
CA SER A 9 0.60 11.55 12.74
C SER A 9 2.11 11.42 12.56
N ASP A 10 2.88 11.85 13.57
CA ASP A 10 4.35 11.69 13.59
C ASP A 10 4.78 10.24 13.35
N PHE A 11 3.99 9.30 13.86
CA PHE A 11 4.19 7.86 13.65
C PHE A 11 4.19 7.49 12.17
N TYR A 12 3.15 7.92 11.44
CA TYR A 12 3.01 7.59 10.03
C TYR A 12 4.01 8.37 9.18
N LEU A 13 4.24 9.64 9.47
CA LEU A 13 5.23 10.45 8.78
C LEU A 13 6.65 9.89 8.95
N ASN A 14 6.99 9.38 10.14
CA ASN A 14 8.25 8.69 10.37
C ASN A 14 8.36 7.37 9.58
N TYR A 15 7.26 6.63 9.40
CA TYR A 15 7.24 5.48 8.50
C TYR A 15 7.47 5.91 7.04
N LEU A 16 6.83 7.00 6.61
CA LEU A 16 7.05 7.56 5.28
C LEU A 16 8.49 8.03 5.07
N ASP A 17 9.17 8.55 6.10
CA ASP A 17 10.59 8.92 5.99
C ASP A 17 11.48 7.74 5.63
N ASP A 18 11.21 6.57 6.21
CA ASP A 18 11.98 5.37 5.90
C ASP A 18 11.64 4.82 4.51
N LEU A 19 10.36 4.81 4.13
CA LEU A 19 9.94 4.41 2.79
C LEU A 19 10.55 5.35 1.72
N ASP A 20 10.47 6.65 1.95
CA ASP A 20 10.88 7.69 1.01
C ASP A 20 12.40 7.70 0.76
N LYS A 21 13.22 7.20 1.70
CA LYS A 21 14.67 6.99 1.49
C LYS A 21 14.97 5.97 0.39
N GLU A 22 14.09 5.00 0.18
CA GLU A 22 14.29 3.91 -0.78
C GLU A 22 13.49 4.10 -2.08
N MET A 23 12.52 5.03 -2.10
CA MET A 23 11.70 5.31 -3.28
C MET A 23 12.46 6.10 -4.36
N PRO A 24 12.26 5.80 -5.65
CA PRO A 24 12.89 6.54 -6.75
C PRO A 24 12.30 7.95 -6.92
N VAL A 25 11.02 8.13 -6.60
CA VAL A 25 10.31 9.41 -6.63
C VAL A 25 9.78 9.68 -5.23
N LYS A 26 9.97 10.92 -4.78
CA LYS A 26 9.60 11.35 -3.44
C LYS A 26 8.09 11.40 -3.26
N ILE A 27 7.64 10.98 -2.08
CA ILE A 27 6.22 11.05 -1.71
C ILE A 27 5.82 12.52 -1.57
N ASP A 28 4.77 12.92 -2.27
CA ASP A 28 4.14 14.22 -2.11
C ASP A 28 3.34 14.26 -0.81
N ARG A 29 3.84 15.04 0.15
CA ARG A 29 3.24 15.22 1.47
C ARG A 29 2.53 16.57 1.62
N VAL A 30 2.55 17.41 0.58
CA VAL A 30 2.02 18.77 0.62
C VAL A 30 0.64 18.81 -0.02
N SER A 31 0.45 18.10 -1.13
CA SER A 31 -0.85 18.09 -1.81
C SER A 31 -1.94 17.48 -0.95
N ILE A 32 -3.13 18.07 -1.05
CA ILE A 32 -4.31 17.59 -0.37
C ILE A 32 -4.77 16.29 -1.03
N VAL A 33 -4.97 15.24 -0.22
CA VAL A 33 -5.67 14.04 -0.65
C VAL A 33 -7.16 14.35 -0.67
N HIS A 34 -7.77 14.32 -1.85
CA HIS A 34 -9.18 14.65 -2.02
C HIS A 34 -10.10 13.67 -1.26
N ASP A 35 -11.24 14.19 -0.77
CA ASP A 35 -12.21 13.42 0.02
C ASP A 35 -12.69 12.12 -0.67
N VAL A 36 -12.80 12.13 -2.01
CA VAL A 36 -13.16 10.94 -2.78
C VAL A 36 -12.11 9.84 -2.64
N ILE A 37 -10.83 10.19 -2.62
CA ILE A 37 -9.73 9.24 -2.43
C ILE A 37 -9.72 8.76 -0.99
N LEU A 38 -9.88 9.66 -0.01
CA LEU A 38 -10.00 9.28 1.40
C LEU A 38 -11.13 8.28 1.63
N LYS A 39 -12.27 8.47 0.96
CA LYS A 39 -13.39 7.52 1.00
C LYS A 39 -13.00 6.16 0.42
N ILE A 40 -12.33 6.11 -0.74
CA ILE A 40 -11.88 4.86 -1.36
C ILE A 40 -10.93 4.09 -0.43
N GLU A 41 -10.00 4.78 0.24
CA GLU A 41 -9.07 4.14 1.19
C GLU A 41 -9.81 3.58 2.42
N LEU A 42 -10.78 4.32 2.95
CA LEU A 42 -11.64 3.87 4.04
C LEU A 42 -12.52 2.68 3.63
N ASP A 43 -13.10 2.71 2.43
CA ASP A 43 -13.88 1.59 1.89
C ASP A 43 -12.98 0.36 1.70
N SER A 44 -11.73 0.54 1.28
CA SER A 44 -10.74 -0.54 1.17
C SER A 44 -10.43 -1.18 2.52
N LEU A 45 -10.21 -0.38 3.58
CA LEU A 45 -10.08 -0.90 4.95
C LEU A 45 -11.31 -1.70 5.37
N ASN A 46 -12.51 -1.19 5.09
CA ASN A 46 -13.77 -1.86 5.41
C ASN A 46 -13.92 -3.19 4.65
N TYR A 47 -13.57 -3.23 3.37
CA TYR A 47 -13.62 -4.47 2.58
C TYR A 47 -12.66 -5.54 3.10
N ALA A 48 -11.52 -5.12 3.66
CA ALA A 48 -10.58 -6.00 4.35
C ALA A 48 -10.97 -6.28 5.81
N SER A 49 -12.05 -5.67 6.34
CA SER A 49 -12.41 -5.71 7.75
C SER A 49 -11.23 -5.35 8.66
N LEU A 50 -10.56 -4.23 8.34
CA LEU A 50 -9.41 -3.70 9.06
C LEU A 50 -9.71 -2.32 9.63
N THR A 51 -9.03 -2.00 10.72
CA THR A 51 -9.00 -0.68 11.34
C THR A 51 -7.64 -0.01 11.11
N LEU A 52 -7.53 1.29 11.39
CA LEU A 52 -6.24 1.98 11.36
C LEU A 52 -5.28 1.48 12.45
N ASP A 53 -5.80 0.91 13.54
CA ASP A 53 -4.97 0.32 14.59
C ASP A 53 -4.31 -0.98 14.10
N ASP A 54 -4.97 -1.76 13.24
CA ASP A 54 -4.37 -2.93 12.59
C ASP A 54 -3.21 -2.52 11.65
N ILE A 55 -3.39 -1.42 10.92
CA ILE A 55 -2.35 -0.84 10.06
C ILE A 55 -1.19 -0.32 10.89
N LYS A 56 -1.48 0.39 11.99
CA LYS A 56 -0.48 0.86 12.94
C LYS A 56 0.33 -0.30 13.50
N TRP A 57 -0.34 -1.35 14.00
CA TRP A 57 0.28 -2.56 14.51
C TRP A 57 1.17 -3.23 13.47
N LEU A 58 0.73 -3.31 12.20
CA LEU A 58 1.52 -3.87 11.12
C LEU A 58 2.82 -3.08 10.89
N ILE A 59 2.74 -1.74 10.87
CA ILE A 59 3.92 -0.88 10.72
C ILE A 59 4.85 -1.07 11.93
N GLU A 60 4.34 -1.12 13.15
CA GLU A 60 5.17 -1.28 14.36
C GLU A 60 5.92 -2.62 14.39
N ASN A 61 5.27 -3.71 13.97
CA ASN A 61 5.80 -5.06 14.12
C ASN A 61 6.51 -5.57 12.87
N HIS A 62 6.20 -5.01 11.70
CA HIS A 62 6.67 -5.50 10.40
C HIS A 62 7.15 -4.38 9.46
N ARG A 63 7.58 -3.22 10.01
CA ARG A 63 8.05 -2.03 9.27
C ARG A 63 8.89 -2.38 8.05
N PHE A 64 10.03 -3.03 8.23
CA PHE A 64 10.96 -3.35 7.15
C PHE A 64 10.30 -4.21 6.06
N LYS A 65 9.52 -5.22 6.47
CA LYS A 65 8.84 -6.11 5.52
C LYS A 65 7.81 -5.35 4.68
N THR A 66 7.05 -4.44 5.28
CA THR A 66 6.07 -3.62 4.54
C THR A 66 6.75 -2.69 3.53
N ILE A 67 7.85 -2.04 3.91
CA ILE A 67 8.62 -1.15 3.02
C ILE A 67 9.16 -1.96 1.83
N ARG A 68 9.81 -3.10 2.09
CA ARG A 68 10.33 -3.97 1.02
C ARG A 68 9.24 -4.47 0.08
N TYR A 69 8.06 -4.79 0.62
CA TYR A 69 6.92 -5.19 -0.19
C TYR A 69 6.47 -4.09 -1.14
N ILE A 70 6.27 -2.87 -0.62
CA ILE A 70 5.87 -1.71 -1.41
C ILE A 70 6.88 -1.47 -2.54
N LEU A 71 8.17 -1.47 -2.21
CA LEU A 71 9.25 -1.22 -3.18
C LEU A 71 9.31 -2.29 -4.28
N LYS A 72 9.23 -3.58 -3.93
CA LYS A 72 9.24 -4.66 -4.93
C LYS A 72 8.00 -4.64 -5.83
N LYS A 73 6.85 -4.30 -5.25
CA LYS A 73 5.62 -4.16 -6.02
C LYS A 73 5.71 -2.98 -6.98
N GLN A 74 6.25 -1.84 -6.55
CA GLN A 74 6.53 -0.70 -7.42
C GLN A 74 7.49 -1.08 -8.56
N GLU A 75 8.60 -1.75 -8.26
CA GLU A 75 9.54 -2.25 -9.28
C GLU A 75 8.88 -3.19 -10.30
N THR A 76 7.90 -3.99 -9.87
CA THR A 76 7.21 -4.96 -10.74
C THR A 76 6.20 -4.29 -11.69
N TYR A 77 5.49 -3.26 -11.22
CA TYR A 77 4.37 -2.67 -11.94
C TYR A 77 4.64 -1.28 -12.54
N THR A 78 5.75 -0.64 -12.19
CA THR A 78 6.09 0.69 -12.71
C THR A 78 6.85 0.55 -14.02
N GLU A 79 6.25 1.02 -15.11
CA GLU A 79 6.97 1.15 -16.38
C GLU A 79 7.73 2.49 -16.40
N PRO A 80 9.07 2.47 -16.61
CA PRO A 80 9.83 3.71 -16.79
C PRO A 80 9.36 4.44 -18.05
N ASP A 81 9.39 5.77 -18.00
CA ASP A 81 9.04 6.67 -19.12
C ASP A 81 7.61 6.53 -19.66
N GLY A 82 6.71 5.96 -18.84
CA GLY A 82 5.29 5.82 -19.14
C GLY A 82 4.93 4.70 -20.10
N GLY A 83 5.89 3.86 -20.45
CA GLY A 83 5.61 2.62 -21.15
C GLY A 83 5.06 2.81 -22.56
N LYS A 84 4.28 1.82 -23.02
CA LYS A 84 3.70 1.84 -24.37
C LYS A 84 2.65 2.94 -24.56
N ASP A 85 1.99 3.32 -23.47
CA ASP A 85 0.88 4.26 -23.49
C ASP A 85 1.32 5.71 -23.16
N ASN A 86 2.62 5.94 -22.94
CA ASN A 86 3.21 7.21 -22.51
C ASN A 86 2.56 7.80 -21.25
N ILE A 87 2.08 6.96 -20.34
CA ILE A 87 1.43 7.37 -19.08
C ILE A 87 2.51 7.65 -18.04
N ILE A 88 2.82 8.92 -17.82
CA ILE A 88 3.82 9.33 -16.83
C ILE A 88 3.30 9.09 -15.42
N ASN A 89 4.05 8.32 -14.62
CA ASN A 89 3.77 8.10 -13.22
C ASN A 89 4.05 9.39 -12.41
N LEU A 90 3.02 9.98 -11.84
CA LEU A 90 3.16 11.11 -10.92
C LEU A 90 3.74 10.64 -9.57
N ALA A 91 4.27 11.59 -8.80
CA ALA A 91 4.73 11.33 -7.45
C ALA A 91 3.59 10.73 -6.60
N PRO A 92 3.84 9.64 -5.84
CA PRO A 92 2.85 9.08 -4.94
C PRO A 92 2.51 10.09 -3.84
N GLN A 93 1.24 10.17 -3.43
CA GLN A 93 0.80 11.05 -2.34
C GLN A 93 0.92 10.37 -0.97
N VAL A 94 0.71 11.13 0.11
CA VAL A 94 0.78 10.62 1.50
C VAL A 94 -0.05 9.36 1.77
N ASN A 95 -1.18 9.15 1.09
CA ASN A 95 -2.02 7.95 1.26
C ASN A 95 -1.49 6.70 0.53
N PHE A 96 -0.48 6.84 -0.33
CA PHE A 96 0.01 5.79 -1.22
C PHE A 96 0.26 4.43 -0.52
N PRO A 97 0.87 4.37 0.68
CA PRO A 97 1.09 3.08 1.34
C PRO A 97 -0.17 2.37 1.85
N VAL A 98 -1.31 3.05 2.01
CA VAL A 98 -2.49 2.50 2.72
C VAL A 98 -2.98 1.20 2.07
N GLY A 99 -3.26 1.22 0.76
CA GLY A 99 -3.66 0.01 0.03
C GLY A 99 -2.64 -1.13 0.12
N HIS A 100 -1.35 -0.81 0.07
CA HIS A 100 -0.28 -1.80 0.18
C HIS A 100 -0.15 -2.41 1.58
N LEU A 101 -0.40 -1.61 2.61
CA LEU A 101 -0.41 -2.06 4.00
C LEU A 101 -1.59 -3.00 4.28
N ILE A 102 -2.76 -2.74 3.67
CA ILE A 102 -3.90 -3.67 3.73
C ILE A 102 -3.52 -5.02 3.12
N GLU A 103 -2.94 -5.01 1.92
CA GLU A 103 -2.49 -6.25 1.26
C GLU A 103 -1.44 -6.99 2.09
N CYS A 104 -0.44 -6.28 2.62
CA CYS A 104 0.56 -6.87 3.52
C CYS A 104 -0.07 -7.53 4.75
N TYR A 105 -1.07 -6.89 5.36
CA TYR A 105 -1.78 -7.46 6.50
C TYR A 105 -2.48 -8.76 6.11
N LEU A 106 -3.23 -8.75 5.01
CA LEU A 106 -3.95 -9.93 4.54
C LEU A 106 -2.97 -11.06 4.17
N LEU A 107 -1.92 -10.77 3.40
CA LEU A 107 -0.87 -11.72 3.05
C LEU A 107 -0.18 -12.35 4.26
N SER A 108 0.04 -11.59 5.33
CA SER A 108 0.74 -12.07 6.53
C SER A 108 -0.16 -12.83 7.51
N ARG A 109 -1.44 -12.46 7.64
CA ARG A 109 -2.29 -12.93 8.74
C ARG A 109 -3.60 -13.59 8.30
N ARG A 110 -4.13 -13.21 7.13
CA ARG A 110 -5.41 -13.68 6.62
C ARG A 110 -5.35 -13.90 5.09
N PRO A 111 -4.44 -14.75 4.58
CA PRO A 111 -4.24 -14.90 3.15
C PRO A 111 -5.50 -15.43 2.44
N GLY A 112 -6.36 -16.18 3.14
CA GLY A 112 -7.66 -16.64 2.62
C GLY A 112 -8.63 -15.52 2.26
N ASP A 113 -8.52 -14.35 2.89
CA ASP A 113 -9.42 -13.21 2.68
C ASP A 113 -8.95 -12.32 1.52
N LEU A 114 -7.71 -12.50 1.03
CA LEU A 114 -7.08 -11.62 0.06
C LEU A 114 -7.81 -11.61 -1.28
N LEU A 115 -8.27 -12.77 -1.77
CA LEU A 115 -8.99 -12.84 -3.04
C LEU A 115 -10.33 -12.11 -2.98
N GLU A 116 -11.06 -12.23 -1.87
CA GLU A 116 -12.31 -11.53 -1.68
C GLU A 116 -12.08 -10.01 -1.62
N TYR A 117 -11.07 -9.57 -0.86
CA TYR A 117 -10.68 -8.16 -0.78
C TYR A 117 -10.34 -7.57 -2.15
N VAL A 118 -9.42 -8.19 -2.89
CA VAL A 118 -8.97 -7.75 -4.23
C VAL A 118 -10.14 -7.70 -5.23
N THR A 119 -11.12 -8.61 -5.08
CA THR A 119 -12.34 -8.60 -5.89
C THR A 119 -13.24 -7.40 -5.55
N LYS A 120 -13.41 -7.07 -4.26
CA LYS A 120 -14.23 -5.94 -3.80
C LYS A 120 -13.68 -4.58 -4.23
N ILE A 121 -12.34 -4.42 -4.23
CA ILE A 121 -11.68 -3.22 -4.77
C ILE A 121 -11.55 -3.23 -6.31
N GLN A 122 -12.20 -4.21 -6.97
CA GLN A 122 -12.35 -4.30 -8.43
C GLN A 122 -11.03 -4.38 -9.22
N ILE A 123 -10.00 -5.01 -8.67
CA ILE A 123 -8.77 -5.27 -9.42
C ILE A 123 -9.06 -6.20 -10.61
N PRO A 124 -8.68 -5.81 -11.84
CA PRO A 124 -8.83 -6.67 -13.01
C PRO A 124 -8.04 -7.99 -12.86
N GLY A 125 -8.68 -9.11 -13.18
CA GLY A 125 -8.05 -10.43 -13.09
C GLY A 125 -7.60 -10.80 -11.66
N PRO A 126 -8.49 -10.74 -10.65
CA PRO A 126 -8.11 -10.78 -9.23
C PRO A 126 -7.35 -12.05 -8.84
N LYS A 127 -7.70 -13.21 -9.43
CA LYS A 127 -6.98 -14.47 -9.18
C LYS A 127 -5.53 -14.45 -9.67
N LYS A 128 -5.26 -13.79 -10.80
CA LYS A 128 -3.90 -13.66 -11.35
C LYS A 128 -3.11 -12.69 -10.47
N TYR A 129 -3.72 -11.56 -10.14
CA TYR A 129 -3.14 -10.55 -9.27
C TYR A 129 -2.72 -11.10 -7.91
N VAL A 130 -3.61 -11.84 -7.24
CA VAL A 130 -3.32 -12.48 -5.94
C VAL A 130 -2.07 -13.35 -6.01
N LYS A 131 -1.97 -14.22 -7.01
CA LYS A 131 -0.79 -15.08 -7.20
C LYS A 131 0.50 -14.28 -7.40
N GLU A 132 0.43 -13.18 -8.14
CA GLU A 132 1.58 -12.30 -8.36
C GLU A 132 2.03 -11.64 -7.06
N ILE A 133 1.11 -11.05 -6.29
CA ILE A 133 1.47 -10.37 -5.04
C ILE A 133 1.86 -11.34 -3.91
N GLU A 134 1.31 -12.56 -3.90
CA GLU A 134 1.76 -13.65 -3.02
C GLU A 134 3.20 -14.04 -3.32
N LYS A 135 3.54 -14.19 -4.60
CA LYS A 135 4.91 -14.47 -5.02
C LYS A 135 5.86 -13.36 -4.58
N ILE A 136 5.53 -12.10 -4.90
CA ILE A 136 6.30 -10.92 -4.47
C ILE A 136 6.51 -10.94 -2.95
N PHE A 137 5.45 -11.18 -2.18
CA PHE A 137 5.52 -11.19 -0.72
C PHE A 137 6.40 -12.32 -0.15
N SER A 138 6.38 -13.49 -0.80
CA SER A 138 7.17 -14.66 -0.40
C SER A 138 8.68 -14.49 -0.62
N GLU A 139 9.08 -13.67 -1.58
CA GLU A 139 10.49 -13.39 -1.91
C GLU A 139 11.14 -12.42 -0.90
N ILE A 140 10.33 -11.75 -0.07
CA ILE A 140 10.81 -10.83 0.96
C ILE A 140 11.29 -11.63 2.16
N LYS A 141 12.61 -11.64 2.37
CA LYS A 141 13.23 -12.32 3.50
C LYS A 141 12.77 -11.70 4.83
N PRO A 142 12.55 -12.51 5.87
CA PRO A 142 12.42 -12.00 7.23
C PRO A 142 13.69 -11.23 7.61
N SER A 143 13.51 -10.10 8.31
CA SER A 143 14.59 -9.30 8.89
C SER A 143 15.26 -10.06 10.02
#